data_AF-A0A0P0V3M1-F1
#
_entry.id   AF-A0A0P0V3M1-F1
#
_cell.length_a   1.000
_cell.length_b   1.000
_cell.length_c   1.000
_cell.angle_alpha   90.00
_cell.angle_beta   90.00
_cell.angle_gamma   90.00
#
_symmetry.space_group_name_H-M   'P 1'
#
loop_
_entity.id
_entity.type
_entity.pdbx_description
1 polymer ?
#
loop_
_entity_poly.entity_id
_entity_poly.type
_entity_poly.pdbx_seq_one_letter_code
_entity_poly.pdbx_strand_id
1 'polypeptide(L)'
;MATGGGGLSGPQPSLRRGLSRAFTMRPEGYSGEDGGEYSEESELVPNSLAPIVPILRAANEIEEENQRVAYLCRFTAFEKAHTMDPNSGGRGVRQFKTYLLHRLEKDEHETQRRLAGTDAKEIQRFYEHYCKKNLVDGLKTKKPEEMARHYQIASVLYDVLKTVTPEKFHAEFDIYAKEVEKEKASFSHYNILPLNISGQRQPVMEIPEIKAAVDLLRKIDGLPMPRLDPVSAEKETDVPTVRDLFDWLWLTFGFQKGNVENQKEHLILLLANIDMRKGANAYQSDRHNHVMHSDTVRSLMRKIFENYISWCRYLHLESNIKIPNDASTQQPEILYIGLYLLIWGEASNVRFMPECICYIFHHMARDLYDIISDRRQDFDPPFRREGSDDAFLQLVIQPIYSVMKQEAAMNKRGRTSHSKWRNYDDLNEYFWSKRCFKQLKWPMDSAADFFAVPLKIKTEEVSS
;
A
#
# COMPACT_ATOMS: atom_id res chain seq x y z
N MET A 1 4.70 29.07 69.26
CA MET A 1 3.66 28.22 68.64
C MET A 1 3.37 28.79 67.26
N ALA A 2 4.00 28.26 66.22
CA ALA A 2 3.75 28.70 64.85
C ALA A 2 3.86 27.48 63.93
N THR A 3 2.68 27.05 63.46
CA THR A 3 2.45 26.01 62.48
C THR A 3 2.76 26.57 61.08
N GLY A 4 3.85 26.11 60.46
CA GLY A 4 4.19 26.40 59.07
C GLY A 4 3.79 25.23 58.17
N GLY A 5 2.87 25.49 57.25
CA GLY A 5 2.28 24.51 56.33
C GLY A 5 3.27 23.90 55.34
N GLY A 6 3.13 22.60 55.12
CA GLY A 6 3.81 21.85 54.07
C GLY A 6 3.20 22.13 52.71
N GLY A 7 3.96 22.81 51.85
CA GLY A 7 3.76 22.80 50.41
C GLY A 7 4.62 21.69 49.81
N LEU A 8 3.99 20.61 49.35
CA LEU A 8 4.61 19.56 48.55
C LEU A 8 4.82 20.07 47.12
N SER A 9 5.95 20.73 46.87
CA SER A 9 6.48 20.93 45.51
C SER A 9 7.27 19.70 45.10
N GLY A 10 6.59 18.76 44.41
CA GLY A 10 7.25 17.66 43.71
C GLY A 10 8.16 18.19 42.60
N PRO A 11 9.30 17.52 42.31
CA PRO A 11 10.26 18.02 41.34
C PRO A 11 9.71 17.86 39.92
N GLN A 12 9.73 18.94 39.13
CA GLN A 12 9.55 18.88 37.69
C GLN A 12 10.64 17.99 37.07
N PRO A 13 10.32 17.10 36.11
CA PRO A 13 11.33 16.29 35.44
C PRO A 13 12.23 17.20 34.61
N SER A 14 13.42 17.49 35.15
CA SER A 14 14.47 18.17 34.41
C SER A 14 14.87 17.29 33.22
N LEU A 15 14.90 17.88 32.02
CA LEU A 15 15.51 17.36 30.78
C LEU A 15 17.05 17.20 30.91
N ARG A 16 17.52 16.68 32.04
CA ARG A 16 18.92 16.34 32.33
C ARG A 16 19.03 14.84 32.53
N ARG A 17 18.75 14.06 31.50
CA ARG A 17 19.28 12.69 31.45
C ARG A 17 20.67 12.80 30.82
N GLY A 18 21.68 12.90 31.69
CA GLY A 18 23.07 13.04 31.27
C GLY A 18 23.47 11.93 30.30
N LEU A 19 24.00 12.34 29.14
CA LEU A 19 24.63 11.46 28.16
C LEU A 19 25.76 10.69 28.86
N SER A 20 25.56 9.40 29.13
CA SER A 20 26.59 8.56 29.74
C SER A 20 27.66 8.22 28.71
N ARG A 21 28.87 8.75 28.90
CA ARG A 21 30.12 8.48 28.15
C ARG A 21 30.64 7.03 28.22
N ALA A 22 29.85 6.06 28.67
CA ALA A 22 30.37 4.75 29.07
C ALA A 22 30.71 3.78 27.92
N PHE A 23 30.54 4.13 26.63
CA PHE A 23 30.62 3.12 25.54
C PHE A 23 31.39 3.49 24.26
N THR A 24 32.22 4.53 24.27
CA THR A 24 33.03 4.92 23.10
C THR A 24 34.54 4.89 23.39
N MET A 25 35.19 3.79 23.04
CA MET A 25 36.64 3.73 22.84
C MET A 25 36.97 4.36 21.47
N ARG A 26 37.83 5.39 21.47
CA ARG A 26 38.47 5.95 20.27
C ARG A 26 39.32 4.87 19.58
N PRO A 27 39.23 4.67 18.26
CA PRO A 27 40.41 4.32 17.49
C PRO A 27 41.23 5.61 17.32
N GLU A 28 42.44 5.64 17.86
CA GLU A 28 43.43 6.64 17.47
C GLU A 28 43.69 6.49 15.96
N GLY A 29 43.46 7.55 15.17
CA GLY A 29 43.78 7.50 13.74
C GLY A 29 42.97 8.34 12.75
N TYR A 30 42.08 9.25 13.19
CA TYR A 30 41.46 10.22 12.27
C TYR A 30 41.83 11.65 12.68
N SER A 31 43.06 12.04 12.37
CA SER A 31 43.40 13.43 12.04
C SER A 31 43.11 13.59 10.55
N GLY A 32 41.92 14.10 10.23
CA GLY A 32 41.49 14.39 8.87
C GLY A 32 40.90 15.79 8.84
N GLU A 33 41.78 16.78 8.75
CA GLU A 33 41.46 18.01 8.04
C GLU A 33 41.15 17.59 6.59
N ASP A 34 39.88 17.39 6.27
CA ASP A 34 39.47 17.42 4.87
C ASP A 34 38.04 17.98 4.76
N GLY A 35 37.96 19.13 4.10
CA GLY A 35 36.72 19.77 3.71
C GLY A 35 36.10 18.96 2.58
N GLY A 36 35.37 17.89 2.94
CA GLY A 36 34.55 17.11 2.05
C GLY A 36 33.09 17.49 2.20
N GLU A 37 32.45 17.78 1.07
CA GLU A 37 31.07 18.21 0.87
C GLU A 37 30.02 17.50 1.73
N TYR A 38 28.95 18.23 2.03
CA TYR A 38 27.71 17.77 2.68
C TYR A 38 27.19 16.47 2.07
N SER A 39 27.71 15.32 2.50
CA SER A 39 27.06 14.03 2.27
C SER A 39 25.79 14.03 3.09
N GLU A 40 24.65 13.92 2.41
CA GLU A 40 23.34 13.93 3.06
C GLU A 40 23.31 12.87 4.16
N GLU A 41 23.12 13.28 5.41
CA GLU A 41 23.15 12.40 6.60
C GLU A 41 22.22 11.17 6.46
N SER A 42 21.21 11.28 5.60
CA SER A 42 20.27 10.22 5.25
C SER A 42 20.88 9.08 4.42
N GLU A 43 21.95 9.33 3.66
CA GLU A 43 22.65 8.33 2.84
C GLU A 43 23.59 7.44 3.68
N LEU A 44 24.03 7.93 4.84
CA LEU A 44 24.88 7.19 5.77
C LEU A 44 24.11 6.19 6.63
N VAL A 45 22.77 6.14 6.51
CA VAL A 45 21.90 5.30 7.34
C VAL A 45 22.04 3.83 6.93
N PRO A 46 22.45 2.93 7.85
CA PRO A 46 22.47 1.50 7.56
C PRO A 46 21.09 0.96 7.21
N ASN A 47 21.01 -0.02 6.31
CA ASN A 47 19.72 -0.64 5.90
C ASN A 47 18.88 -1.17 7.07
N SER A 48 19.52 -1.62 8.16
CA SER A 48 18.82 -2.07 9.38
C SER A 48 18.07 -0.93 10.10
N LEU A 49 18.35 0.32 9.77
CA LEU A 49 17.76 1.53 10.34
C LEU A 49 16.94 2.33 9.31
N ALA A 50 16.51 1.70 8.21
CA ALA A 50 15.68 2.34 7.17
C ALA A 50 14.47 3.16 7.68
N PRO A 51 13.75 2.78 8.76
CA PRO A 51 12.66 3.59 9.32
C PRO A 51 13.04 4.98 9.85
N ILE A 52 14.33 5.30 9.95
CA ILE A 52 14.85 6.58 10.46
C ILE A 52 15.10 7.57 9.31
N VAL A 53 15.29 7.07 8.09
CA VAL A 53 15.58 7.88 6.90
C VAL A 53 14.56 9.01 6.70
N PRO A 54 13.23 8.80 6.82
CA PRO A 54 12.26 9.88 6.68
C PRO A 54 12.44 11.00 7.71
N ILE A 55 12.88 10.65 8.93
CA ILE A 55 13.08 11.61 10.01
C ILE A 55 14.26 12.53 9.70
N LEU A 56 15.37 11.97 9.21
CA LEU A 56 16.56 12.75 8.85
C LEU A 56 16.35 13.60 7.60
N ARG A 57 15.62 13.07 6.60
CA ARG A 57 15.23 13.86 5.42
C ARG A 57 14.39 15.08 5.82
N ALA A 58 13.37 14.86 6.65
CA ALA A 58 12.57 15.96 7.17
C ALA A 58 13.41 16.96 7.97
N ALA A 59 14.38 16.49 8.78
CA ALA A 59 15.27 17.36 9.54
C ALA A 59 16.10 18.27 8.61
N ASN A 60 16.69 17.71 7.55
CA ASN A 60 17.48 18.47 6.58
C ASN A 60 16.63 19.50 5.83
N GLU A 61 15.41 19.13 5.43
CA GLU A 61 14.52 20.04 4.67
C GLU A 61 14.03 21.23 5.51
N ILE A 62 13.79 21.04 6.81
CA ILE A 62 13.31 22.12 7.68
C ILE A 62 14.43 22.92 8.34
N GLU A 63 15.71 22.53 8.16
CA GLU A 63 16.85 23.13 8.88
C GLU A 63 17.00 24.62 8.59
N GLU A 64 16.76 25.05 7.35
CA GLU A 64 16.79 26.46 6.97
C GLU A 64 15.65 27.26 7.62
N GLU A 65 14.47 26.66 7.79
CA GLU A 65 13.30 27.31 8.39
C GLU A 65 13.42 27.38 9.92
N ASN A 66 13.77 26.27 10.57
CA ASN A 66 13.95 26.18 12.02
C ASN A 66 14.99 25.12 12.41
N GLN A 67 16.23 25.58 12.58
CA GLN A 67 17.37 24.78 13.03
C GLN A 67 17.13 24.04 14.35
N ARG A 68 16.38 24.63 15.29
CA ARG A 68 16.11 23.98 16.59
C ARG A 68 15.16 22.80 16.43
N VAL A 69 14.16 22.91 15.55
CA VAL A 69 13.25 21.79 15.26
C VAL A 69 13.95 20.71 14.45
N ALA A 70 14.84 21.06 13.51
CA ALA A 70 15.70 20.10 12.83
C ALA A 70 16.57 19.30 13.82
N TYR A 71 17.17 19.98 14.81
CA TYR A 71 17.87 19.33 15.92
C TYR A 71 16.98 18.33 16.68
N LEU A 72 15.73 18.70 17.02
CA LEU A 72 14.79 17.80 17.69
C LEU A 72 14.42 16.58 16.84
N CYS A 73 14.33 16.73 15.51
CA CYS A 73 14.13 15.63 14.59
C CYS A 73 15.33 14.68 14.59
N ARG A 74 16.56 15.20 14.51
CA ARG A 74 17.79 14.39 14.60
C ARG A 74 17.91 13.69 15.95
N PHE A 75 17.51 14.34 17.04
CA PHE A 75 17.51 13.74 18.37
C PHE A 75 16.54 12.56 18.44
N THR A 76 15.32 12.73 17.92
CA THR A 76 14.32 11.66 17.83
C THR A 76 14.79 10.50 16.95
N ALA A 77 15.46 10.81 15.84
CA ALA A 77 16.10 9.81 14.98
C ALA A 77 17.16 9.00 15.76
N PHE A 78 17.99 9.65 16.58
CA PHE A 78 18.98 8.96 17.41
C PHE A 78 18.33 8.06 18.47
N GLU A 79 17.30 8.52 19.16
CA GLU A 79 16.56 7.71 20.14
C GLU A 79 15.91 6.47 19.49
N LYS A 80 15.34 6.65 18.29
CA LYS A 80 14.75 5.54 17.52
C LYS A 80 15.83 4.55 17.07
N ALA A 81 17.00 5.03 16.63
CA ALA A 81 18.15 4.17 16.30
C ALA A 81 18.63 3.40 17.54
N HIS A 82 18.65 4.05 18.70
CA HIS A 82 19.01 3.40 19.94
C HIS A 82 18.03 2.29 20.32
N THR A 83 16.73 2.56 20.20
CA THR A 83 15.67 1.59 20.48
C THR A 83 15.71 0.38 19.55
N MET A 84 16.00 0.58 18.26
CA MET A 84 16.04 -0.48 17.26
C MET A 84 17.25 -1.42 17.41
N ASP A 85 18.42 -0.91 17.80
CA ASP A 85 19.63 -1.71 18.00
C ASP A 85 20.43 -1.20 19.20
N PRO A 86 20.01 -1.50 20.44
CA PRO A 86 20.63 -0.94 21.65
C PRO A 86 22.13 -1.21 21.74
N ASN A 87 22.56 -2.41 21.31
CA ASN A 87 23.96 -2.86 21.39
C ASN A 87 24.81 -2.45 20.18
N SER A 88 24.21 -1.78 19.17
CA SER A 88 24.89 -1.39 17.93
C SER A 88 25.55 -2.56 17.20
N GLY A 89 24.91 -3.73 17.22
CA GLY A 89 25.41 -4.97 16.62
C GLY A 89 25.25 -5.01 15.10
N GLY A 90 24.35 -4.20 14.54
CA GLY A 90 24.11 -4.11 13.11
C GLY A 90 25.30 -3.52 12.36
N ARG A 91 25.55 -4.01 11.15
CA ARG A 91 26.63 -3.51 10.27
C ARG A 91 26.47 -2.00 10.07
N GLY A 92 27.51 -1.23 10.43
CA GLY A 92 27.54 0.24 10.28
C GLY A 92 26.77 1.03 11.34
N VAL A 93 25.96 0.39 12.20
CA VAL A 93 25.10 1.08 13.18
C VAL A 93 25.91 1.89 14.19
N ARG A 94 27.01 1.32 14.69
CA ARG A 94 27.88 2.02 15.65
C ARG A 94 28.51 3.28 15.06
N GLN A 95 29.00 3.20 13.83
CA GLN A 95 29.61 4.34 13.13
C GLN A 95 28.57 5.44 12.91
N PHE A 96 27.39 5.06 12.40
CA PHE A 96 26.27 5.98 12.20
C PHE A 96 25.83 6.68 13.50
N LYS A 97 25.62 5.93 14.59
CA LYS A 97 25.24 6.51 15.89
C LYS A 97 26.30 7.47 16.43
N THR A 98 27.58 7.14 16.27
CA THR A 98 28.68 7.99 16.73
C THR A 98 28.70 9.30 15.96
N TYR A 99 28.54 9.23 14.64
CA TYR A 99 28.42 10.40 13.77
C TYR A 99 27.24 11.29 14.17
N LEU A 100 26.05 10.69 14.28
CA LEU A 100 24.82 11.43 14.60
C LEU A 100 24.89 12.05 16.00
N LEU A 101 25.49 11.36 16.98
CA LEU A 101 25.70 11.90 18.31
C LEU A 101 26.62 13.13 18.29
N HIS A 102 27.73 13.07 17.56
CA HIS A 102 28.63 14.23 17.43
C HIS A 102 27.93 15.42 16.77
N ARG A 103 27.09 15.16 15.75
CA ARG A 103 26.26 16.20 15.13
C ARG A 103 25.30 16.82 16.15
N LEU A 104 24.64 16.00 16.96
CA LEU A 104 23.72 16.46 18.00
C LEU A 104 24.41 17.32 19.07
N GLU A 105 25.60 16.92 19.52
CA GLU A 105 26.38 17.71 20.49
C GLU A 105 26.73 19.10 19.95
N LYS A 106 27.06 19.19 18.66
CA LYS A 106 27.30 20.47 17.98
C LYS A 106 26.01 21.29 17.86
N ASP A 107 24.95 20.70 17.31
CA ASP A 107 23.66 21.36 17.08
C ASP A 107 23.01 21.82 18.41
N GLU A 108 23.22 21.10 19.52
CA GLU A 108 22.67 21.48 20.83
C GLU A 108 23.18 22.87 21.28
N HIS A 109 24.43 23.19 20.98
CA HIS A 109 25.06 24.46 21.33
C HIS A 109 24.84 25.56 20.29
N GLU A 110 24.78 25.21 19.00
CA GLU A 110 24.66 26.19 17.91
C GLU A 110 23.20 26.61 17.64
N THR A 111 22.23 25.72 17.89
CA THR A 111 20.83 25.99 17.58
C THR A 111 20.12 26.75 18.71
N GLN A 112 19.40 27.81 18.34
CA GLN A 112 18.59 28.59 19.29
C GLN A 112 17.10 28.47 18.98
N ARG A 113 16.30 28.39 20.05
CA ARG A 113 14.83 28.47 19.96
C ARG A 113 14.43 29.87 19.49
N ARG A 114 13.56 29.95 18.47
CA ARG A 114 13.10 31.23 17.89
C ARG A 114 11.64 31.52 18.22
N LEU A 115 10.82 30.49 18.34
CA LEU A 115 9.37 30.61 18.49
C LEU A 115 8.92 30.55 19.96
N ALA A 116 9.66 29.88 20.85
CA ALA A 116 9.27 29.68 22.24
C ALA A 116 10.44 29.53 23.22
N GLY A 117 10.14 29.57 24.52
CA GLY A 117 11.14 29.40 25.59
C GLY A 117 11.50 27.95 25.91
N THR A 118 10.78 26.96 25.37
CA THR A 118 11.02 25.52 25.62
C THR A 118 10.93 24.74 24.31
N ASP A 119 11.68 23.65 24.20
CA ASP A 119 11.70 22.83 22.98
C ASP A 119 10.32 22.25 22.65
N ALA A 120 9.58 21.82 23.67
CA ALA A 120 8.19 21.37 23.56
C ALA A 120 7.28 22.40 22.86
N LYS A 121 7.37 23.68 23.27
CA LYS A 121 6.54 24.74 22.68
C LYS A 121 7.09 25.21 21.33
N GLU A 122 8.40 25.09 21.10
CA GLU A 122 9.04 25.42 19.83
C GLU A 122 8.49 24.52 18.72
N ILE A 123 8.52 23.20 18.93
CA ILE A 123 8.03 22.24 17.94
C ILE A 123 6.51 22.31 17.76
N GLN A 124 5.74 22.56 18.82
CA GLN A 124 4.29 22.74 18.74
C GLN A 124 3.93 23.94 17.82
N ARG A 125 4.53 25.11 18.08
CA ARG A 125 4.30 26.31 17.26
C ARG A 125 4.79 26.15 15.84
N PHE A 126 5.95 25.49 15.67
CA PHE A 126 6.48 25.22 14.34
C PHE A 126 5.57 24.27 13.56
N TYR A 127 5.05 23.21 14.18
CA TYR A 127 4.13 22.27 13.54
C TYR A 127 2.86 22.96 13.05
N GLU A 128 2.20 23.76 13.89
CA GLU A 128 1.03 24.56 13.50
C GLU A 128 1.35 25.49 12.32
N HIS A 129 2.45 26.23 12.42
CA HIS A 129 2.87 27.16 11.38
C HIS A 129 3.17 26.43 10.06
N TYR A 130 3.91 25.33 10.13
CA TYR A 130 4.30 24.52 8.99
C TYR A 130 3.07 23.96 8.28
N CYS A 131 2.13 23.39 9.04
CA CYS A 131 0.91 22.82 8.48
C CYS A 131 0.03 23.87 7.82
N LYS A 132 -0.16 25.04 8.45
CA LYS A 132 -0.91 26.14 7.85
C LYS A 132 -0.27 26.65 6.55
N LYS A 133 1.04 26.93 6.60
CA LYS A 133 1.81 27.47 5.47
C LYS A 133 1.90 26.49 4.30
N ASN A 134 2.19 25.22 4.57
CA ASN A 134 2.55 24.26 3.53
C ASN A 134 1.41 23.32 3.12
N LEU A 135 0.44 23.05 4.00
CA LEU A 135 -0.69 22.18 3.67
C LEU A 135 -1.90 23.02 3.30
N VAL A 136 -2.37 23.91 4.18
CA VAL A 136 -3.59 24.69 3.94
C VAL A 136 -3.40 25.72 2.83
N ASP A 137 -2.39 26.58 2.95
CA ASP A 137 -2.09 27.60 1.94
C ASP A 137 -1.39 26.98 0.71
N GLY A 138 -0.66 25.87 0.91
CA GLY A 138 0.04 25.13 -0.13
C GLY A 138 -0.89 24.46 -1.15
N LEU A 139 -2.07 23.99 -0.74
CA LEU A 139 -3.06 23.36 -1.62
C LEU A 139 -3.43 24.19 -2.86
N LYS A 140 -3.31 25.52 -2.78
CA LYS A 140 -3.62 26.44 -3.87
C LYS A 140 -2.41 26.85 -4.71
N THR A 141 -1.20 26.65 -4.19
CA THR A 141 0.02 27.29 -4.71
C THR A 141 1.10 26.29 -5.13
N LYS A 142 1.13 25.11 -4.53
CA LYS A 142 2.18 24.11 -4.71
C LYS A 142 1.76 22.99 -5.64
N LYS A 143 2.75 22.37 -6.30
CA LYS A 143 2.53 21.21 -7.16
C LYS A 143 2.19 19.97 -6.31
N PRO A 144 1.45 18.98 -6.83
CA PRO A 144 1.09 17.79 -6.05
C PRO A 144 2.29 16.99 -5.54
N GLU A 145 3.39 16.94 -6.30
CA GLU A 145 4.64 16.29 -5.87
C GLU A 145 5.29 17.01 -4.68
N GLU A 146 5.20 18.34 -4.63
CA GLU A 146 5.63 19.15 -3.49
C GLU A 146 4.71 18.93 -2.30
N MET A 147 3.39 18.86 -2.53
CA MET A 147 2.41 18.58 -1.49
C MET A 147 2.68 17.25 -0.82
N ALA A 148 2.94 16.18 -1.58
CA ALA A 148 3.29 14.86 -1.04
C ALA A 148 4.48 14.92 -0.07
N ARG A 149 5.53 15.68 -0.43
CA ARG A 149 6.69 15.91 0.44
C ARG A 149 6.30 16.65 1.72
N HIS A 150 5.50 17.71 1.63
CA HIS A 150 5.04 18.45 2.81
C HIS A 150 4.16 17.61 3.75
N TYR A 151 3.29 16.75 3.22
CA TYR A 151 2.53 15.79 4.02
C TYR A 151 3.45 14.78 4.73
N GLN A 152 4.49 14.30 4.05
CA GLN A 152 5.49 13.42 4.65
C GLN A 152 6.28 14.10 5.78
N ILE A 153 6.64 15.38 5.62
CA ILE A 153 7.34 16.15 6.65
C ILE A 153 6.41 16.45 7.82
N ALA A 154 5.16 16.85 7.57
CA ALA A 154 4.18 17.10 8.62
C ALA A 154 3.91 15.84 9.46
N SER A 155 3.81 14.68 8.82
CA SER A 155 3.72 13.36 9.46
C SER A 155 4.89 13.13 10.43
N VAL A 156 6.12 13.32 9.96
CA VAL A 156 7.34 13.19 10.79
C VAL A 156 7.36 14.21 11.93
N LEU A 157 7.01 15.47 11.66
CA LEU A 157 7.00 16.52 12.67
C LEU A 157 6.02 16.21 13.80
N TYR A 158 4.89 15.60 13.48
CA TYR A 158 3.92 15.16 14.48
C TYR A 158 4.44 13.97 15.31
N ASP A 159 5.13 12.99 14.71
CA ASP A 159 5.80 11.91 15.44
C ASP A 159 6.86 12.46 16.42
N VAL A 160 7.64 13.46 15.98
CA VAL A 160 8.64 14.13 16.81
C VAL A 160 7.96 14.93 17.92
N LEU A 161 6.88 15.66 17.63
CA LEU A 161 6.08 16.38 18.62
C LEU A 161 5.59 15.43 19.72
N LYS A 162 5.08 14.25 19.34
CA LYS A 162 4.63 13.19 20.26
C LYS A 162 5.74 12.64 21.14
N THR A 163 6.93 12.50 20.58
CA THR A 163 8.10 12.02 21.34
C THR A 163 8.58 13.08 22.34
N VAL A 164 8.58 14.37 21.96
CA VAL A 164 9.07 15.47 22.80
C VAL A 164 8.05 15.92 23.86
N THR A 165 6.75 15.70 23.65
CA THR A 165 5.68 16.22 24.52
C THR A 165 4.71 15.15 25.09
N PRO A 166 5.19 14.07 25.73
CA PRO A 166 4.32 12.96 26.16
C PRO A 166 3.29 13.35 27.23
N GLU A 167 3.59 14.35 28.08
CA GLU A 167 2.76 14.69 29.26
C GLU A 167 1.76 15.85 29.04
N LYS A 168 1.81 16.54 27.89
CA LYS A 168 0.96 17.72 27.60
C LYS A 168 0.31 17.64 26.22
N PHE A 169 -0.18 16.47 25.87
CA PHE A 169 -0.73 16.24 24.53
C PHE A 169 -2.07 16.96 24.37
N HIS A 170 -2.19 17.79 23.33
CA HIS A 170 -3.44 18.42 22.94
C HIS A 170 -4.13 17.51 21.93
N ALA A 171 -5.27 16.91 22.32
CA ALA A 171 -6.09 16.03 21.48
C ALA A 171 -6.49 16.66 20.12
N GLU A 172 -6.44 17.99 20.02
CA GLU A 172 -6.62 18.75 18.79
C GLU A 172 -5.59 18.37 17.71
N PHE A 173 -4.32 18.17 18.07
CA PHE A 173 -3.29 17.73 17.11
C PHE A 173 -3.48 16.30 16.66
N ASP A 174 -4.07 15.42 17.48
CA ASP A 174 -4.37 14.05 17.06
C ASP A 174 -5.37 14.03 15.91
N ILE A 175 -6.40 14.88 15.99
CA ILE A 175 -7.42 15.00 14.95
C ILE A 175 -6.79 15.55 13.68
N TYR A 176 -6.01 16.62 13.81
CA TYR A 176 -5.34 17.24 12.68
C TYR A 176 -4.32 16.30 12.02
N ALA A 177 -3.52 15.59 12.80
CA ALA A 177 -2.55 14.62 12.30
C ALA A 177 -3.21 13.44 11.59
N LYS A 178 -4.37 12.97 12.05
CA LYS A 178 -5.16 11.96 11.33
C LYS A 178 -5.57 12.44 9.93
N GLU A 179 -5.94 13.71 9.80
CA GLU A 179 -6.25 14.31 8.49
C GLU A 179 -4.99 14.41 7.61
N VAL A 180 -3.85 14.80 8.18
CA VAL A 180 -2.55 14.80 7.50
C VAL A 180 -2.17 13.41 7.00
N GLU A 181 -2.32 12.36 7.82
CA GLU A 181 -2.04 10.97 7.40
C GLU A 181 -3.00 10.49 6.32
N LYS A 182 -4.29 10.86 6.42
CA LYS A 182 -5.29 10.52 5.39
C LYS A 182 -4.93 11.13 4.05
N GLU A 183 -4.61 12.43 4.01
CA GLU A 183 -4.23 13.10 2.77
C GLU A 183 -2.86 12.62 2.27
N LYS A 184 -1.88 12.38 3.15
CA LYS A 184 -0.61 11.74 2.79
C LYS A 184 -0.82 10.42 2.06
N ALA A 185 -1.73 9.58 2.57
CA ALA A 185 -2.07 8.31 1.93
C ALA A 185 -2.73 8.50 0.56
N SER A 186 -3.42 9.62 0.31
CA SER A 186 -3.97 9.96 -1.01
C SER A 186 -2.90 10.22 -2.06
N PHE A 187 -1.69 10.63 -1.68
CA PHE A 187 -0.53 10.79 -2.58
C PHE A 187 0.21 9.45 -2.80
N SER A 188 -0.53 8.36 -3.06
CA SER A 188 0.02 7.02 -3.26
C SER A 188 1.25 7.02 -4.17
N HIS A 189 2.36 6.45 -3.70
CA HIS A 189 3.70 6.63 -4.27
C HIS A 189 3.91 5.94 -5.63
N TYR A 190 3.01 5.05 -6.01
CA TYR A 190 3.21 4.14 -7.15
C TYR A 190 2.28 4.41 -8.33
N ASN A 191 1.28 5.28 -8.13
CA ASN A 191 0.26 5.59 -9.12
C ASN A 191 0.57 6.93 -9.80
N ILE A 192 0.57 6.93 -11.13
CA ILE A 192 0.81 8.11 -11.97
C ILE A 192 -0.41 9.04 -11.94
N LEU A 193 -1.62 8.47 -11.92
CA LEU A 193 -2.86 9.23 -11.97
C LEU A 193 -3.28 9.64 -10.56
N PRO A 194 -3.44 10.95 -10.28
CA PRO A 194 -3.83 11.45 -8.97
C PRO A 194 -5.33 11.27 -8.70
N LEU A 195 -5.82 10.03 -8.67
CA LEU A 195 -7.24 9.71 -8.57
C LEU A 195 -7.84 10.08 -7.21
N ASN A 196 -7.02 10.11 -6.16
CA ASN A 196 -7.44 10.34 -4.77
C ASN A 196 -7.06 11.72 -4.22
N ILE A 197 -6.40 12.58 -5.00
CA ILE A 197 -5.85 13.85 -4.50
C ILE A 197 -6.92 14.94 -4.45
N SER A 198 -7.19 15.44 -3.25
CA SER A 198 -8.01 16.61 -2.98
C SER A 198 -7.24 17.90 -3.31
N GLY A 199 -7.03 18.22 -4.59
CA GLY A 199 -6.19 19.36 -4.96
C GLY A 199 -6.37 19.86 -6.39
N GLN A 200 -5.41 20.67 -6.85
CA GLN A 200 -5.38 21.14 -8.22
C GLN A 200 -5.28 19.95 -9.19
N ARG A 201 -6.23 19.84 -10.13
CA ARG A 201 -6.23 18.76 -11.12
C ARG A 201 -4.97 18.84 -11.96
N GLN A 202 -4.20 17.75 -11.97
CA GLN A 202 -3.01 17.67 -12.79
C GLN A 202 -3.37 17.67 -14.29
N PRO A 203 -2.50 18.22 -15.16
CA PRO A 203 -2.74 18.27 -16.60
C PRO A 203 -3.08 16.92 -17.23
N VAL A 204 -2.52 15.82 -16.71
CA VAL A 204 -2.83 14.46 -17.20
C VAL A 204 -4.31 14.11 -17.03
N MET A 205 -4.95 14.59 -15.96
CA MET A 205 -6.38 14.39 -15.71
C MET A 205 -7.27 15.23 -16.63
N GLU A 206 -6.69 16.16 -17.40
CA GLU A 206 -7.40 16.96 -18.37
C GLU A 206 -7.54 16.28 -19.75
N ILE A 207 -6.81 15.18 -19.97
CA ILE A 207 -6.89 14.37 -21.20
C ILE A 207 -8.32 13.79 -21.33
N PRO A 208 -9.04 14.05 -22.44
CA PRO A 208 -10.45 13.65 -22.59
C PRO A 208 -10.70 12.16 -22.43
N GLU A 209 -9.80 11.32 -22.95
CA GLU A 209 -9.92 9.86 -22.91
C GLU A 209 -9.69 9.31 -21.50
N ILE A 210 -8.83 9.97 -20.71
CA ILE A 210 -8.64 9.64 -19.29
C ILE A 210 -9.88 10.03 -18.49
N LYS A 211 -10.44 11.24 -18.72
CA LYS A 211 -11.70 11.67 -18.09
C LYS A 211 -12.83 10.69 -18.37
N ALA A 212 -13.02 10.34 -19.64
CA ALA A 212 -14.06 9.42 -20.07
C ALA A 212 -13.88 8.02 -19.44
N ALA A 213 -12.64 7.54 -19.30
CA ALA A 213 -12.36 6.27 -18.62
C ALA A 213 -12.66 6.33 -17.11
N VAL A 214 -12.27 7.42 -16.42
CA VAL A 214 -12.59 7.63 -15.00
C VAL A 214 -14.10 7.69 -14.78
N ASP A 215 -14.82 8.46 -15.61
CA ASP A 215 -16.27 8.59 -15.49
C ASP A 215 -16.99 7.27 -15.81
N LEU A 216 -16.44 6.45 -16.72
CA LEU A 216 -16.95 5.10 -16.97
C LEU A 216 -16.83 4.21 -15.72
N LEU A 217 -15.70 4.27 -15.02
CA LEU A 217 -15.48 3.49 -13.79
C LEU A 217 -16.36 3.96 -12.63
N ARG A 218 -16.80 5.22 -12.62
CA ARG A 218 -17.68 5.78 -11.57
C ARG A 218 -19.14 5.37 -11.68
N LYS A 219 -19.55 4.71 -12.77
CA LYS A 219 -20.94 4.25 -12.97
C LYS A 219 -21.27 3.07 -12.06
N ILE A 220 -21.48 3.31 -10.77
CA ILE A 220 -21.84 2.28 -9.77
C ILE A 220 -23.36 2.15 -9.56
N ASP A 221 -24.15 2.92 -10.31
CA ASP A 221 -25.60 2.92 -10.18
C ASP A 221 -26.20 1.52 -10.34
N GLY A 222 -27.15 1.19 -9.46
CA GLY A 222 -27.86 -0.08 -9.49
C GLY A 222 -27.12 -1.28 -8.88
N LEU A 223 -25.86 -1.13 -8.45
CA LEU A 223 -25.15 -2.23 -7.78
C LEU A 223 -25.62 -2.43 -6.34
N PRO A 224 -25.84 -3.69 -5.90
CA PRO A 224 -26.12 -3.98 -4.51
C PRO A 224 -24.86 -3.73 -3.66
N MET A 225 -25.02 -3.42 -2.37
CA MET A 225 -23.88 -3.13 -1.50
C MET A 225 -23.51 -4.34 -0.61
N PRO A 226 -22.22 -4.66 -0.46
CA PRO A 226 -21.79 -5.73 0.43
C PRO A 226 -22.11 -5.37 1.89
N ARG A 227 -22.57 -6.36 2.67
CA ARG A 227 -22.75 -6.19 4.12
C ARG A 227 -21.40 -5.99 4.79
N LEU A 228 -21.24 -4.83 5.43
CA LEU A 228 -20.07 -4.52 6.25
C LEU A 228 -20.09 -5.34 7.54
N ASP A 229 -18.91 -5.74 7.98
CA ASP A 229 -18.75 -6.41 9.27
C ASP A 229 -19.16 -5.44 10.40
N PRO A 230 -20.01 -5.86 11.36
CA PRO A 230 -20.50 -4.98 12.42
C PRO A 230 -19.37 -4.39 13.27
N VAL A 231 -18.25 -5.10 13.43
CA VAL A 231 -17.07 -4.62 14.18
C VAL A 231 -16.42 -3.40 13.50
N SER A 232 -16.44 -3.35 12.18
CA SER A 232 -15.91 -2.22 11.40
C SER A 232 -16.81 -0.98 11.49
N ALA A 233 -18.11 -1.17 11.74
CA ALA A 233 -19.07 -0.08 11.83
C ALA A 233 -19.01 0.69 13.16
N GLU A 234 -18.41 0.12 14.21
CA GLU A 234 -18.26 0.81 15.51
C GLU A 234 -17.32 2.02 15.46
N LYS A 235 -16.49 2.12 14.41
CA LYS A 235 -15.71 3.32 14.11
C LYS A 235 -16.32 4.00 12.89
N GLU A 236 -17.32 4.87 13.11
CA GLU A 236 -17.98 5.67 12.06
C GLU A 236 -16.98 6.33 11.07
N THR A 237 -15.76 6.64 11.52
CA THR A 237 -14.71 7.26 10.69
C THR A 237 -14.05 6.32 9.68
N ASP A 238 -14.21 5.00 9.78
CA ASP A 238 -13.51 4.00 8.96
C ASP A 238 -14.44 3.29 7.94
N VAL A 239 -15.69 3.74 7.77
CA VAL A 239 -16.61 3.15 6.79
C VAL A 239 -16.02 3.30 5.38
N PRO A 240 -15.76 2.19 4.65
CA PRO A 240 -15.19 2.26 3.32
C PRO A 240 -16.10 3.02 2.36
N THR A 241 -15.58 4.07 1.72
CA THR A 241 -16.33 4.83 0.71
C THR A 241 -16.15 4.17 -0.66
N VAL A 242 -17.25 3.70 -1.26
CA VAL A 242 -17.27 3.19 -2.65
C VAL A 242 -17.37 4.37 -3.61
N ARG A 243 -16.31 4.67 -4.37
CA ARG A 243 -16.30 5.77 -5.35
C ARG A 243 -16.48 5.29 -6.79
N ASP A 244 -16.15 4.04 -7.05
CA ASP A 244 -16.20 3.42 -8.38
C ASP A 244 -16.27 1.89 -8.32
N LEU A 245 -16.34 1.29 -9.51
CA LEU A 245 -16.45 -0.16 -9.69
C LEU A 245 -15.27 -0.95 -9.09
N PHE A 246 -14.07 -0.37 -8.97
CA PHE A 246 -12.93 -1.05 -8.36
C PHE A 246 -13.03 -1.07 -6.84
N ASP A 247 -13.48 0.03 -6.23
CA ASP A 247 -13.79 0.05 -4.79
C ASP A 247 -14.92 -0.93 -4.46
N TRP A 248 -15.90 -1.09 -5.37
CA TRP A 248 -16.95 -2.08 -5.21
C TRP A 248 -16.42 -3.52 -5.31
N LEU A 249 -15.58 -3.82 -6.31
CA LEU A 249 -14.93 -5.14 -6.44
C LEU A 249 -14.03 -5.45 -5.24
N TRP A 250 -13.33 -4.44 -4.73
CA TRP A 250 -12.51 -4.53 -3.53
C TRP A 250 -13.32 -5.02 -2.33
N LEU A 251 -14.43 -4.36 -2.00
CA LEU A 251 -15.28 -4.74 -0.87
C LEU A 251 -16.04 -6.04 -1.10
N THR A 252 -16.39 -6.33 -2.35
CA THR A 252 -17.15 -7.54 -2.72
C THR A 252 -16.31 -8.80 -2.58
N PHE A 253 -15.04 -8.77 -3.02
CA PHE A 253 -14.20 -9.96 -3.11
C PHE A 253 -12.98 -9.94 -2.17
N GLY A 254 -12.74 -8.86 -1.43
CA GLY A 254 -11.67 -8.78 -0.44
C GLY A 254 -10.27 -8.81 -1.05
N PHE A 255 -10.06 -8.06 -2.13
CA PHE A 255 -8.75 -7.85 -2.77
C PHE A 255 -7.86 -6.89 -1.95
N GLN A 256 -6.55 -6.96 -2.11
CA GLN A 256 -5.62 -6.02 -1.50
C GLN A 256 -5.83 -4.60 -2.03
N LYS A 257 -5.91 -3.61 -1.14
CA LYS A 257 -6.16 -2.20 -1.54
C LYS A 257 -5.14 -1.67 -2.53
N GLY A 258 -3.85 -1.97 -2.33
CA GLY A 258 -2.78 -1.56 -3.25
C GLY A 258 -2.94 -2.18 -4.65
N ASN A 259 -3.33 -3.46 -4.74
CA ASN A 259 -3.64 -4.13 -6.00
C ASN A 259 -4.80 -3.44 -6.72
N VAL A 260 -5.86 -3.09 -5.98
CA VAL A 260 -7.04 -2.38 -6.50
C VAL A 260 -6.63 -1.03 -7.09
N GLU A 261 -5.88 -0.22 -6.34
CA GLU A 261 -5.40 1.08 -6.80
C GLU A 261 -4.53 0.97 -8.06
N ASN A 262 -3.62 -0.01 -8.12
CA ASN A 262 -2.75 -0.21 -9.27
C ASN A 262 -3.53 -0.70 -10.51
N GLN A 263 -4.40 -1.69 -10.36
CA GLN A 263 -5.16 -2.25 -11.50
C GLN A 263 -6.21 -1.28 -12.03
N LYS A 264 -6.78 -0.44 -11.16
CA LYS A 264 -7.68 0.66 -11.54
C LYS A 264 -6.99 1.65 -12.47
N GLU A 265 -5.81 2.14 -12.09
CA GLU A 265 -5.02 3.03 -12.94
C GLU A 265 -4.64 2.35 -14.26
N HIS A 266 -4.17 1.09 -14.18
CA HIS A 266 -3.82 0.31 -15.36
C HIS A 266 -5.00 0.20 -16.34
N LEU A 267 -6.22 -0.07 -15.85
CA LEU A 267 -7.41 -0.13 -16.70
C LEU A 267 -7.75 1.23 -17.32
N ILE A 268 -7.69 2.32 -16.54
CA ILE A 268 -7.94 3.68 -17.03
C ILE A 268 -6.97 4.01 -18.18
N LEU A 269 -5.68 3.74 -17.98
CA LEU A 269 -4.66 3.99 -19.00
C LEU A 269 -4.83 3.09 -20.23
N LEU A 270 -5.19 1.81 -20.04
CA LEU A 270 -5.47 0.90 -21.17
C LEU A 270 -6.64 1.38 -22.01
N LEU A 271 -7.75 1.74 -21.36
CA LEU A 271 -8.95 2.24 -22.03
C LEU A 271 -8.65 3.53 -22.78
N ALA A 272 -8.05 4.51 -22.12
CA ALA A 272 -7.69 5.78 -22.73
C ALA A 272 -6.78 5.57 -23.95
N ASN A 273 -5.75 4.73 -23.84
CA ASN A 273 -4.84 4.44 -24.94
C ASN A 273 -5.53 3.76 -26.14
N ILE A 274 -6.43 2.81 -25.90
CA ILE A 274 -7.19 2.16 -26.97
C ILE A 274 -8.11 3.17 -27.66
N ASP A 275 -8.78 4.02 -26.87
CA ASP A 275 -9.73 5.00 -27.38
C ASP A 275 -9.03 6.09 -28.21
N MET A 276 -7.91 6.63 -27.71
CA MET A 276 -7.07 7.59 -28.44
C MET A 276 -6.65 7.06 -29.82
N ARG A 277 -6.25 5.78 -29.91
CA ARG A 277 -5.83 5.16 -31.17
C ARG A 277 -6.97 5.03 -32.17
N LYS A 278 -8.21 4.89 -31.71
CA LYS A 278 -9.40 4.86 -32.57
C LYS A 278 -9.86 6.26 -32.96
N GLY A 279 -9.78 7.21 -32.02
CA GLY A 279 -10.16 8.60 -32.20
C GLY A 279 -9.22 9.41 -33.08
N ALA A 280 -8.00 8.94 -33.35
CA ALA A 280 -7.06 9.58 -34.28
C ALA A 280 -7.64 9.80 -35.70
N ASN A 281 -8.72 9.10 -36.06
CA ASN A 281 -9.43 9.27 -37.33
C ASN A 281 -10.64 10.22 -37.25
N ALA A 282 -11.03 10.70 -36.07
CA ALA A 282 -12.16 11.59 -35.87
C ALA A 282 -11.70 13.04 -35.71
N TYR A 283 -12.27 13.96 -36.48
CA TYR A 283 -11.90 15.38 -36.51
C TYR A 283 -11.94 16.02 -35.12
N GLN A 284 -10.90 16.80 -34.82
CA GLN A 284 -10.54 17.34 -33.50
C GLN A 284 -11.55 18.33 -32.87
N SER A 285 -12.73 18.55 -33.46
CA SER A 285 -13.58 19.70 -33.14
C SER A 285 -14.52 19.51 -31.95
N ASP A 286 -14.57 18.36 -31.28
CA ASP A 286 -15.49 18.17 -30.13
C ASP A 286 -14.90 17.39 -28.94
N ARG A 287 -13.66 17.70 -28.58
CA ARG A 287 -12.94 17.01 -27.48
C ARG A 287 -13.44 17.36 -26.06
N HIS A 288 -14.35 18.30 -25.89
CA HIS A 288 -14.82 18.69 -24.56
C HIS A 288 -15.89 17.74 -23.98
N ASN A 289 -16.72 17.14 -24.83
CA ASN A 289 -17.76 16.17 -24.45
C ASN A 289 -17.41 14.75 -24.92
N HIS A 290 -16.14 14.37 -24.81
CA HIS A 290 -15.68 13.06 -25.25
C HIS A 290 -16.32 11.94 -24.42
N VAL A 291 -17.09 11.08 -25.08
CA VAL A 291 -17.66 9.87 -24.48
C VAL A 291 -16.93 8.68 -25.06
N MET A 292 -16.40 7.82 -24.18
CA MET A 292 -15.68 6.63 -24.61
C MET A 292 -16.55 5.72 -25.46
N HIS A 293 -16.03 5.31 -26.61
CA HIS A 293 -16.79 4.46 -27.54
C HIS A 293 -17.02 3.07 -26.91
N SER A 294 -18.26 2.56 -26.97
CA SER A 294 -18.59 1.21 -26.46
C SER A 294 -17.74 0.11 -27.10
N ASP A 295 -17.32 0.29 -28.36
CA ASP A 295 -16.40 -0.60 -29.05
C ASP A 295 -15.00 -0.65 -28.41
N THR A 296 -14.59 0.37 -27.67
CA THR A 296 -13.31 0.39 -26.93
C THR A 296 -13.33 -0.64 -25.81
N VAL A 297 -14.37 -0.61 -24.98
CA VAL A 297 -14.58 -1.59 -23.91
C VAL A 297 -14.71 -3.00 -24.49
N ARG A 298 -15.54 -3.17 -25.52
CA ARG A 298 -15.75 -4.48 -26.18
C ARG A 298 -14.46 -5.03 -26.79
N SER A 299 -13.64 -4.18 -27.41
CA SER A 299 -12.34 -4.57 -27.98
C SER A 299 -11.37 -5.03 -26.89
N LEU A 300 -11.30 -4.32 -25.77
CA LEU A 300 -10.47 -4.70 -24.63
C LEU A 300 -10.95 -6.03 -24.04
N MET A 301 -12.26 -6.16 -23.84
CA MET A 301 -12.89 -7.36 -23.32
C MET A 301 -12.53 -8.61 -24.15
N ARG A 302 -12.64 -8.53 -25.48
CA ARG A 302 -12.25 -9.66 -26.36
C ARG A 302 -10.80 -10.07 -26.17
N LYS A 303 -9.89 -9.11 -26.00
CA LYS A 303 -8.46 -9.39 -25.81
C LYS A 303 -8.17 -10.04 -24.47
N ILE A 304 -8.75 -9.51 -23.39
CA ILE A 304 -8.52 -10.02 -22.04
C ILE A 304 -9.06 -11.44 -21.89
N PHE A 305 -10.24 -11.73 -22.45
CA PHE A 305 -10.91 -13.01 -22.26
C PHE A 305 -10.65 -14.06 -23.35
N GLU A 306 -9.75 -13.80 -24.30
CA GLU A 306 -9.45 -14.75 -25.39
C GLU A 306 -9.02 -16.12 -24.85
N ASN A 307 -8.14 -16.13 -23.83
CA ASN A 307 -7.69 -17.36 -23.19
C ASN A 307 -8.82 -18.06 -22.42
N TYR A 308 -9.58 -17.31 -21.60
CA TYR A 308 -10.70 -17.86 -20.84
C TYR A 308 -11.78 -18.49 -21.74
N ILE A 309 -12.13 -17.81 -22.83
CA ILE A 309 -13.10 -18.31 -23.81
C ILE A 309 -12.56 -19.57 -24.48
N SER A 310 -11.27 -19.60 -24.82
CA SER A 310 -10.62 -20.78 -25.41
C SER A 310 -10.61 -21.96 -24.44
N TRP A 311 -10.30 -21.74 -23.18
CA TRP A 311 -10.36 -22.75 -22.12
C TRP A 311 -11.77 -23.30 -21.91
N CYS A 312 -12.79 -22.42 -21.88
CA CYS A 312 -14.19 -22.85 -21.78
C CYS A 312 -14.58 -23.72 -22.98
N ARG A 313 -14.19 -23.35 -24.20
CA ARG A 313 -14.45 -24.16 -25.40
C ARG A 313 -13.75 -25.51 -25.35
N TYR A 314 -12.47 -25.53 -24.96
CA TYR A 314 -11.68 -26.76 -24.81
C TYR A 314 -12.33 -27.72 -23.81
N LEU A 315 -12.78 -27.20 -22.67
CA LEU A 315 -13.49 -27.99 -21.68
C LEU A 315 -14.97 -28.20 -22.01
N HIS A 316 -15.53 -27.71 -23.11
CA HIS A 316 -16.98 -27.76 -23.37
C HIS A 316 -17.83 -27.23 -22.20
N LEU A 317 -17.50 -26.03 -21.74
CA LEU A 317 -18.22 -25.27 -20.71
C LEU A 317 -18.86 -24.03 -21.33
N GLU A 318 -19.99 -23.61 -20.75
CA GLU A 318 -20.54 -22.29 -21.02
C GLU A 318 -19.73 -21.22 -20.29
N SER A 319 -19.55 -20.07 -20.92
CA SER A 319 -18.90 -18.91 -20.29
C SER A 319 -19.82 -18.31 -19.21
N ASN A 320 -19.25 -18.00 -18.04
CA ASN A 320 -19.96 -17.29 -16.97
C ASN A 320 -19.94 -15.77 -17.14
N ILE A 321 -19.28 -15.26 -18.18
CA ILE A 321 -19.42 -13.88 -18.60
C ILE A 321 -20.81 -13.71 -19.23
N LYS A 322 -21.73 -13.12 -18.47
CA LYS A 322 -23.11 -12.84 -18.89
C LYS A 322 -23.35 -11.33 -18.84
N ILE A 323 -23.56 -10.72 -20.00
CA ILE A 323 -23.83 -9.27 -20.14
C ILE A 323 -25.27 -9.11 -20.64
N PRO A 324 -26.14 -8.40 -19.90
CA PRO A 324 -27.49 -8.07 -20.35
C PRO A 324 -27.47 -7.20 -21.62
N ASN A 325 -28.35 -7.48 -22.58
CA ASN A 325 -28.41 -6.76 -23.87
C ASN A 325 -28.81 -5.28 -23.72
N ASP A 326 -29.39 -4.90 -22.60
CA ASP A 326 -29.88 -3.56 -22.26
C ASP A 326 -28.86 -2.71 -21.46
N ALA A 327 -27.65 -3.23 -21.21
CA ALA A 327 -26.61 -2.55 -20.45
C ALA A 327 -25.99 -1.37 -21.23
N SER A 328 -26.75 -0.28 -21.36
CA SER A 328 -26.32 0.99 -21.97
C SER A 328 -25.08 1.60 -21.30
N THR A 329 -24.74 1.15 -20.09
CA THR A 329 -23.71 1.72 -19.24
C THR A 329 -22.31 1.12 -19.42
N GLN A 330 -22.17 -0.03 -20.11
CA GLN A 330 -20.95 -0.85 -20.16
C GLN A 330 -20.43 -1.30 -18.78
N GLN A 331 -21.23 -1.14 -17.73
CA GLN A 331 -20.84 -1.44 -16.35
C GLN A 331 -20.51 -2.94 -16.16
N PRO A 332 -21.32 -3.92 -16.65
CA PRO A 332 -20.99 -5.33 -16.49
C PRO A 332 -19.67 -5.71 -17.16
N GLU A 333 -19.38 -5.18 -18.35
CA GLU A 333 -18.12 -5.40 -19.05
C GLU A 333 -16.92 -4.96 -18.22
N ILE A 334 -17.00 -3.75 -17.63
CA ILE A 334 -15.93 -3.20 -16.79
C ILE A 334 -15.78 -4.00 -15.50
N LEU A 335 -16.87 -4.49 -14.90
CA LEU A 335 -16.81 -5.36 -13.73
C LEU A 335 -16.09 -6.67 -14.03
N TYR A 336 -16.41 -7.35 -15.14
CA TYR A 336 -15.69 -8.58 -15.51
C TYR A 336 -14.21 -8.30 -15.79
N ILE A 337 -13.90 -7.24 -16.55
CA ILE A 337 -12.52 -6.86 -16.84
C ILE A 337 -11.75 -6.56 -15.55
N GLY A 338 -12.34 -5.75 -14.66
CA GLY A 338 -11.77 -5.41 -13.36
C GLY A 338 -11.53 -6.64 -12.51
N LEU A 339 -12.52 -7.53 -12.41
CA LEU A 339 -12.42 -8.79 -11.67
C LEU A 339 -11.23 -9.64 -12.15
N TYR A 340 -11.08 -9.79 -13.47
CA TYR A 340 -9.96 -10.54 -14.05
C TYR A 340 -8.61 -9.89 -13.74
N LEU A 341 -8.51 -8.56 -13.91
CA LEU A 341 -7.27 -7.83 -13.62
C LEU A 341 -6.89 -7.91 -12.14
N LEU A 342 -7.86 -7.87 -11.23
CA LEU A 342 -7.63 -8.01 -9.79
C LEU A 342 -7.15 -9.42 -9.41
N ILE A 343 -7.79 -10.48 -9.96
CA ILE A 343 -7.30 -11.86 -9.80
C ILE A 343 -5.87 -11.97 -10.32
N TRP A 344 -5.59 -11.45 -11.51
CA TRP A 344 -4.27 -11.51 -12.12
C TRP A 344 -3.22 -10.75 -11.29
N GLY A 345 -3.59 -9.58 -10.75
CA GLY A 345 -2.73 -8.74 -9.93
C GLY A 345 -2.27 -9.40 -8.63
N GLU A 346 -3.13 -10.19 -7.99
CA GLU A 346 -2.80 -10.93 -6.75
C GLU A 346 -2.21 -12.33 -6.98
N ALA A 347 -2.34 -12.89 -8.18
CA ALA A 347 -1.92 -14.26 -8.47
C ALA A 347 -0.41 -14.52 -8.27
N SER A 348 0.46 -13.50 -8.30
CA SER A 348 1.91 -13.69 -8.15
C SER A 348 2.44 -14.78 -9.08
N ASN A 349 3.17 -15.79 -8.59
CA ASN A 349 3.65 -16.92 -9.41
C ASN A 349 2.52 -17.82 -9.96
N VAL A 350 1.32 -17.82 -9.36
CA VAL A 350 0.16 -18.61 -9.87
C VAL A 350 -0.22 -18.17 -11.29
N ARG A 351 0.11 -16.92 -11.70
CA ARG A 351 -0.15 -16.43 -13.07
C ARG A 351 0.53 -17.23 -14.18
N PHE A 352 1.52 -18.05 -13.85
CA PHE A 352 2.17 -18.97 -14.79
C PHE A 352 1.35 -20.24 -15.05
N MET A 353 0.19 -20.39 -14.41
CA MET A 353 -0.77 -21.48 -14.64
C MET A 353 -2.07 -20.88 -15.23
N PRO A 354 -2.11 -20.59 -16.55
CA PRO A 354 -3.22 -19.86 -17.15
C PRO A 354 -4.58 -20.55 -17.02
N GLU A 355 -4.65 -21.88 -17.06
CA GLU A 355 -5.88 -22.64 -16.84
C GLU A 355 -6.33 -22.61 -15.38
N CYS A 356 -5.40 -22.53 -14.43
CA CYS A 356 -5.71 -22.24 -13.02
C CYS A 356 -6.37 -20.86 -12.86
N ILE A 357 -5.83 -19.83 -13.52
CA ILE A 357 -6.44 -18.48 -13.54
C ILE A 357 -7.83 -18.54 -14.17
N CYS A 358 -8.00 -19.29 -15.25
CA CYS A 358 -9.30 -19.46 -15.90
C CYS A 358 -10.30 -20.17 -14.98
N TYR A 359 -9.86 -21.16 -14.20
CA TYR A 359 -10.69 -21.83 -13.19
C TYR A 359 -11.15 -20.88 -12.09
N ILE A 360 -10.24 -20.09 -11.51
CA ILE A 360 -10.55 -19.08 -10.49
C ILE A 360 -11.55 -18.06 -11.05
N PHE A 361 -11.25 -17.49 -12.23
CA PHE A 361 -12.12 -16.53 -12.88
C PHE A 361 -13.48 -17.13 -13.25
N HIS A 362 -13.54 -18.39 -13.69
CA HIS A 362 -14.79 -19.05 -14.05
C HIS A 362 -15.78 -19.07 -12.88
N HIS A 363 -15.29 -19.38 -11.67
CA HIS A 363 -16.12 -19.37 -10.47
C HIS A 363 -16.48 -17.96 -10.03
N MET A 364 -15.50 -17.05 -9.93
CA MET A 364 -15.76 -15.68 -9.48
C MET A 364 -16.64 -14.88 -10.47
N ALA A 365 -16.58 -15.17 -11.76
CA ALA A 365 -17.48 -14.59 -12.75
C ALA A 365 -18.93 -15.03 -12.53
N ARG A 366 -19.15 -16.28 -12.10
CA ARG A 366 -20.48 -16.75 -11.70
C ARG A 366 -20.95 -16.02 -10.44
N ASP A 367 -20.09 -15.94 -9.43
CA ASP A 367 -20.41 -15.24 -8.18
C ASP A 367 -20.74 -13.76 -8.46
N LEU A 368 -19.96 -13.10 -9.33
CA LEU A 368 -20.25 -11.74 -9.80
C LEU A 368 -21.62 -11.64 -10.49
N TYR A 369 -21.91 -12.54 -11.43
CA TYR A 369 -23.20 -12.55 -12.13
C TYR A 369 -24.37 -12.72 -11.17
N ASP A 370 -24.27 -13.65 -10.23
CA ASP A 370 -25.31 -13.93 -9.25
C ASP A 370 -25.54 -12.71 -8.35
N ILE A 371 -24.47 -12.03 -7.91
CA ILE A 371 -24.57 -10.80 -7.10
C ILE A 371 -25.24 -9.67 -7.87
N ILE A 372 -24.78 -9.34 -9.08
CA ILE A 372 -25.32 -8.20 -9.84
C ILE A 372 -26.74 -8.45 -10.39
N SER A 373 -27.14 -9.72 -10.52
CA SER A 373 -28.48 -10.11 -10.97
C SER A 373 -29.48 -10.19 -9.81
N ASP A 374 -28.99 -10.26 -8.57
CA ASP A 374 -29.83 -10.30 -7.39
C ASP A 374 -30.48 -8.92 -7.15
N ARG A 375 -31.79 -8.91 -6.93
CA ARG A 375 -32.55 -7.69 -6.65
C ARG A 375 -32.51 -7.29 -5.17
N ARG A 376 -31.85 -8.06 -4.30
CA ARG A 376 -31.60 -7.67 -2.92
C ARG A 376 -30.69 -6.44 -2.88
N GLN A 377 -30.92 -5.55 -1.91
CA GLN A 377 -30.09 -4.35 -1.74
C GLN A 377 -28.72 -4.67 -1.14
N ASP A 378 -28.61 -5.80 -0.43
CA ASP A 378 -27.39 -6.22 0.25
C ASP A 378 -27.10 -7.72 0.07
N PHE A 379 -25.83 -8.09 0.26
CA PHE A 379 -25.35 -9.47 0.18
C PHE A 379 -24.15 -9.71 1.10
N ASP A 380 -23.89 -10.98 1.41
CA ASP A 380 -22.67 -11.38 2.11
C ASP A 380 -21.54 -11.59 1.09
N PRO A 381 -20.37 -10.92 1.25
CA PRO A 381 -19.20 -11.13 0.40
C PRO A 381 -18.80 -12.61 0.29
N PRO A 382 -18.45 -13.11 -0.91
CA PRO A 382 -17.99 -14.50 -1.08
C PRO A 382 -16.73 -14.84 -0.28
N PHE A 383 -15.88 -13.84 -0.03
CA PHE A 383 -14.66 -13.97 0.77
C PHE A 383 -14.71 -12.99 1.93
N ARG A 384 -14.78 -13.50 3.16
CA ARG A 384 -14.70 -12.69 4.39
C ARG A 384 -13.67 -13.31 5.31
N ARG A 385 -12.77 -12.48 5.83
CA ARG A 385 -11.86 -12.82 6.93
C ARG A 385 -11.82 -11.63 7.87
N GLU A 386 -12.16 -11.86 9.14
CA GLU A 386 -12.24 -10.78 10.12
C GLU A 386 -10.90 -10.01 10.20
N GLY A 387 -10.98 -8.69 10.02
CA GLY A 387 -9.84 -7.79 10.18
C GLY A 387 -8.74 -7.88 9.11
N SER A 388 -8.99 -8.51 7.96
CA SER A 388 -8.01 -8.64 6.86
C SER A 388 -8.53 -8.01 5.58
N ASP A 389 -7.70 -7.17 4.95
CA ASP A 389 -7.95 -6.50 3.66
C ASP A 389 -7.39 -7.29 2.47
N ASP A 390 -7.06 -8.57 2.68
CA ASP A 390 -6.42 -9.47 1.71
C ASP A 390 -7.06 -10.87 1.69
N ALA A 391 -8.37 -10.94 1.96
CA ALA A 391 -9.12 -12.19 2.06
C ALA A 391 -9.01 -13.06 0.80
N PHE A 392 -9.05 -12.46 -0.41
CA PHE A 392 -8.86 -13.20 -1.67
C PHE A 392 -7.47 -13.82 -1.74
N LEU A 393 -6.41 -13.04 -1.52
CA LEU A 393 -5.03 -13.53 -1.47
C LEU A 393 -4.90 -14.71 -0.52
N GLN A 394 -5.42 -14.59 0.71
CA GLN A 394 -5.22 -15.61 1.74
C GLN A 394 -6.10 -16.85 1.57
N LEU A 395 -7.31 -16.73 1.01
CA LEU A 395 -8.25 -17.84 0.86
C LEU A 395 -8.15 -18.55 -0.49
N VAL A 396 -7.77 -17.84 -1.56
CA VAL A 396 -7.73 -18.38 -2.92
C VAL A 396 -6.30 -18.59 -3.40
N ILE A 397 -5.48 -17.54 -3.40
CA ILE A 397 -4.14 -17.61 -4.01
C ILE A 397 -3.13 -18.34 -3.12
N GLN A 398 -3.11 -18.04 -1.83
CA GLN A 398 -2.11 -18.56 -0.88
C GLN A 398 -2.11 -20.10 -0.78
N PRO A 399 -3.26 -20.82 -0.76
CA PRO A 399 -3.26 -22.28 -0.78
C PRO A 399 -2.58 -22.85 -2.03
N ILE A 400 -2.89 -22.31 -3.21
CA ILE A 400 -2.31 -22.75 -4.49
C ILE A 400 -0.80 -22.43 -4.52
N TYR A 401 -0.43 -21.20 -4.16
CA TYR A 401 0.96 -20.79 -4.08
C TYR A 401 1.77 -21.65 -3.10
N SER A 402 1.16 -22.08 -1.98
CA SER A 402 1.82 -22.94 -1.00
C SER A 402 2.19 -24.31 -1.58
N VAL A 403 1.34 -24.90 -2.42
CA VAL A 403 1.67 -26.13 -3.17
C VAL A 403 2.87 -25.86 -4.08
N MET A 404 2.82 -24.80 -4.88
CA MET A 404 3.89 -24.46 -5.82
C MET A 404 5.23 -24.22 -5.11
N LYS A 405 5.21 -23.52 -3.98
CA LYS A 405 6.41 -23.27 -3.16
C LYS A 405 7.00 -24.57 -2.62
N GLN A 406 6.16 -25.50 -2.18
CA GLN A 406 6.61 -26.80 -1.68
C GLN A 406 7.22 -27.65 -2.79
N GLU A 407 6.54 -27.75 -3.94
CA GLU A 407 7.05 -28.47 -5.13
C GLU A 407 8.38 -27.88 -5.62
N ALA A 408 8.49 -26.55 -5.70
CA ALA A 408 9.72 -25.87 -6.08
C ALA A 408 10.88 -26.14 -5.10
N ALA A 409 10.60 -26.29 -3.79
CA ALA A 409 11.60 -26.66 -2.81
C ALA A 409 12.09 -28.12 -2.99
N MET A 410 11.22 -29.04 -3.42
CA MET A 410 11.57 -30.44 -3.69
C MET A 410 12.50 -30.61 -4.91
N ASN A 411 12.48 -29.66 -5.85
CA ASN A 411 13.37 -29.65 -7.01
C ASN A 411 14.88 -29.63 -6.61
N LYS A 412 15.25 -29.24 -5.37
CA LYS A 412 16.66 -29.19 -4.90
C LYS A 412 17.62 -28.53 -5.90
N ARG A 413 17.18 -27.44 -6.56
CA ARG A 413 17.91 -26.72 -7.62
C ARG A 413 18.22 -27.57 -8.87
N GLY A 414 17.26 -28.37 -9.35
CA GLY A 414 17.40 -29.18 -10.56
C GLY A 414 18.06 -30.55 -10.37
N ARG A 415 18.31 -30.95 -9.12
CA ARG A 415 19.02 -32.22 -8.81
C ARG A 415 18.09 -33.40 -8.56
N THR A 416 16.78 -33.16 -8.52
CA THR A 416 15.78 -34.20 -8.30
C THR A 416 15.18 -34.64 -9.64
N SER A 417 14.97 -35.96 -9.83
CA SER A 417 14.24 -36.50 -10.99
C SER A 417 12.86 -35.84 -11.11
N HIS A 418 12.45 -35.50 -12.34
CA HIS A 418 11.16 -34.86 -12.63
C HIS A 418 9.97 -35.67 -12.11
N SER A 419 10.08 -37.00 -11.99
CA SER A 419 9.01 -37.84 -11.44
C SER A 419 8.72 -37.65 -9.94
N LYS A 420 9.51 -36.85 -9.21
CA LYS A 420 9.39 -36.68 -7.76
C LYS A 420 8.83 -35.32 -7.33
N TRP A 421 8.57 -34.41 -8.27
CA TRP A 421 8.03 -33.09 -7.99
C TRP A 421 7.22 -32.60 -9.20
N ARG A 422 6.21 -31.76 -8.98
CA ARG A 422 5.37 -31.18 -10.04
C ARG A 422 5.86 -29.78 -10.39
N ASN A 423 6.16 -29.52 -11.65
CA ASN A 423 6.45 -28.18 -12.14
C ASN A 423 5.16 -27.38 -12.41
N TYR A 424 5.27 -26.17 -12.96
CA TYR A 424 4.11 -25.33 -13.27
C TYR A 424 3.16 -26.00 -14.26
N ASP A 425 3.66 -26.64 -15.30
CA ASP A 425 2.85 -27.31 -16.32
C ASP A 425 2.11 -28.52 -15.73
N ASP A 426 2.79 -29.32 -14.90
CA ASP A 426 2.17 -30.47 -14.22
C ASP A 426 1.02 -30.06 -13.29
N LEU A 427 1.19 -28.95 -12.56
CA LEU A 427 0.13 -28.40 -11.70
C LEU A 427 -1.01 -27.79 -12.52
N ASN A 428 -0.66 -27.13 -13.62
CA ASN A 428 -1.62 -26.47 -14.50
C ASN A 428 -2.47 -27.49 -15.30
N GLU A 429 -1.91 -28.65 -15.64
CA GLU A 429 -2.62 -29.78 -16.27
C GLU A 429 -3.85 -30.24 -15.47
N TYR A 430 -3.82 -30.09 -14.14
CA TYR A 430 -4.98 -30.40 -13.29
C TYR A 430 -6.25 -29.66 -13.74
N PHE A 431 -6.10 -28.46 -14.33
CA PHE A 431 -7.20 -27.62 -14.80
C PHE A 431 -7.58 -27.87 -16.27
N TRP A 432 -6.99 -28.88 -16.92
CA TRP A 432 -7.34 -29.30 -18.29
C TRP A 432 -8.50 -30.30 -18.33
N SER A 433 -9.12 -30.60 -17.18
CA SER A 433 -10.23 -31.53 -17.10
C SER A 433 -11.39 -30.96 -16.29
N LYS A 434 -12.63 -31.27 -16.71
CA LYS A 434 -13.84 -31.00 -15.91
C LYS A 434 -13.82 -31.62 -14.51
N ARG A 435 -12.89 -32.54 -14.23
CA ARG A 435 -12.73 -33.16 -12.90
C ARG A 435 -12.35 -32.13 -11.83
N CYS A 436 -11.60 -31.07 -12.18
CA CYS A 436 -11.20 -30.04 -11.22
C CYS A 436 -12.42 -29.42 -10.50
N PHE A 437 -13.53 -29.18 -11.21
CA PHE A 437 -14.76 -28.64 -10.62
C PHE A 437 -15.39 -29.56 -9.55
N LYS A 438 -15.26 -30.88 -9.71
CA LYS A 438 -15.80 -31.86 -8.75
C LYS A 438 -14.84 -32.13 -7.59
N GLN A 439 -13.55 -32.23 -7.90
CA GLN A 439 -12.52 -32.59 -6.92
C GLN A 439 -12.08 -31.40 -6.08
N LEU A 440 -11.74 -30.28 -6.73
CA LEU A 440 -11.27 -29.08 -6.05
C LEU A 440 -12.41 -28.25 -5.46
N LYS A 441 -13.57 -28.19 -6.12
CA LYS A 441 -14.78 -27.44 -5.69
C LYS A 441 -14.57 -25.92 -5.53
N TRP A 442 -15.65 -25.20 -5.25
CA TRP A 442 -15.62 -23.77 -4.94
C TRP A 442 -16.61 -23.44 -3.81
N PRO A 443 -16.15 -22.98 -2.64
CA PRO A 443 -14.75 -22.77 -2.22
C PRO A 443 -13.88 -24.02 -2.32
N MET A 444 -12.57 -23.84 -2.46
CA MET A 444 -11.64 -24.94 -2.70
C MET A 444 -11.54 -25.87 -1.47
N ASP A 445 -11.68 -27.17 -1.71
CA ASP A 445 -11.58 -28.21 -0.72
C ASP A 445 -10.10 -28.49 -0.41
N SER A 446 -9.66 -28.13 0.79
CA SER A 446 -8.26 -28.36 1.23
C SER A 446 -7.85 -29.83 1.26
N ALA A 447 -8.81 -30.77 1.24
CA ALA A 447 -8.55 -32.20 1.16
C ALA A 447 -8.43 -32.72 -0.29
N ALA A 448 -8.59 -31.86 -1.30
CA ALA A 448 -8.42 -32.24 -2.70
C ALA A 448 -7.00 -32.74 -2.98
N ASP A 449 -6.88 -33.70 -3.90
CA ASP A 449 -5.62 -34.27 -4.37
C ASP A 449 -4.64 -33.22 -4.91
N PHE A 450 -5.15 -32.11 -5.46
CA PHE A 450 -4.33 -30.96 -5.85
C PHE A 450 -3.42 -30.47 -4.70
N PHE A 451 -3.95 -30.38 -3.48
CA PHE A 451 -3.25 -29.93 -2.28
C PHE A 451 -2.47 -31.04 -1.56
N ALA A 452 -2.54 -32.28 -2.03
CA ALA A 452 -1.76 -33.36 -1.45
C ALA A 452 -0.26 -33.11 -1.66
N VAL A 453 0.50 -33.12 -0.57
CA VAL A 453 1.96 -33.00 -0.61
C VAL A 453 2.55 -34.38 -0.90
N PRO A 454 3.51 -34.53 -1.84
CA PRO A 454 4.21 -35.79 -2.02
C PRO A 454 4.85 -36.21 -0.70
N LEU A 455 4.50 -37.40 -0.19
CA LEU A 455 5.09 -37.93 1.04
C LEU A 455 6.61 -37.90 0.89
N LYS A 456 7.32 -37.23 1.82
CA LYS A 456 8.77 -37.37 1.94
C LYS A 456 9.05 -38.85 2.10
N ILE A 457 9.56 -39.49 1.04
CA ILE A 457 10.10 -40.83 1.11
C ILE A 457 11.16 -40.76 2.22
N LYS A 458 10.86 -41.36 3.38
CA LYS A 458 11.90 -41.67 4.35
C LYS A 458 12.87 -42.54 3.58
N THR A 459 14.06 -42.01 3.30
CA THR A 459 15.20 -42.85 3.01
C THR A 459 15.34 -43.76 4.21
N GLU A 460 14.83 -44.98 4.07
CA GLU A 460 15.29 -46.11 4.85
C GLU A 460 16.79 -46.19 4.58
N GLU A 461 17.57 -45.80 5.58
CA GLU A 461 18.94 -46.27 5.72
C GLU A 461 18.86 -47.79 5.94
N VAL A 462 18.74 -48.53 4.84
CA VAL A 462 19.19 -49.91 4.76
C VAL A 462 20.65 -49.86 4.35
N SER A 463 21.52 -49.78 5.34
CA SER A 463 22.89 -50.30 5.26
C SER A 463 23.15 -51.06 6.55
N SER A 464 22.59 -52.27 6.57
CA SER A 464 23.11 -53.41 7.32
C SER A 464 24.54 -53.75 6.91
#